data_AF-A0A7V0KJS8-F1
#
_entry.id   AF-A0A7V0KJS8-F1
#
_cell.length_a   1.000
_cell.length_b   1.000
_cell.length_c   1.000
_cell.angle_alpha   90.00
_cell.angle_beta   90.00
_cell.angle_gamma   90.00
#
_symmetry.space_group_name_H-M   'P 1'
#
loop_
_entity.id
_entity.type
_entity.pdbx_description
1 polymer ?
#
loop_
_entity_poly.entity_id
_entity_poly.type
_entity_poly.pdbx_seq_one_letter_code
_entity_poly.pdbx_strand_id
1 'polypeptide(L)' 'PDALDVKTKELIALATALTARCKYCIGMHTQSALKAGATEKELWEAATVAILMGGGPALTHVAELSKAIEEFKPKA' A
#
# COMPACT_ATOMS: atom_id res chain seq x y z
N PRO A 1 0.54 11.38 16.66
CA PRO A 1 -0.27 10.15 16.58
C PRO A 1 -1.48 10.30 17.50
N ASP A 2 -2.68 10.12 16.97
CA ASP A 2 -3.95 10.31 17.71
C ASP A 2 -4.73 8.98 17.68
N ALA A 3 -6.03 8.99 17.36
CA ALA A 3 -6.87 7.79 17.37
C ALA A 3 -6.45 6.67 16.39
N LEU A 4 -5.67 6.99 15.34
CA LEU A 4 -5.08 6.02 14.42
C LEU A 4 -3.56 6.12 14.46
N ASP A 5 -2.91 4.95 14.56
CA ASP A 5 -1.46 4.83 14.49
C ASP A 5 -0.94 5.11 13.06
N VAL A 6 0.37 5.31 12.94
CA VAL A 6 1.01 5.64 11.65
C VAL A 6 0.82 4.51 10.65
N LYS A 7 0.98 3.26 11.08
CA LYS A 7 0.80 2.08 10.23
C LYS A 7 -0.58 2.07 9.57
N THR A 8 -1.63 2.28 10.36
CA THR A 8 -3.02 2.28 9.86
C THR A 8 -3.24 3.42 8.86
N LYS A 9 -2.70 4.62 9.14
CA LYS A 9 -2.80 5.75 8.21
C LYS A 9 -2.10 5.47 6.87
N GLU A 10 -0.92 4.85 6.90
CA GLU A 10 -0.19 4.50 5.68
C GLU A 10 -0.87 3.39 4.88
N LEU A 11 -1.49 2.40 5.54
CA LEU A 11 -2.30 1.38 4.87
C LEU A 11 -3.54 1.98 4.17
N ILE A 12 -4.21 2.93 4.82
CA ILE A 12 -5.31 3.69 4.21
C ILE A 12 -4.78 4.49 3.02
N ALA A 13 -3.66 5.19 3.19
CA ALA A 13 -3.05 5.99 2.14
C ALA A 13 -2.67 5.12 0.91
N LEU A 14 -2.08 3.94 1.13
CA LEU A 14 -1.79 2.97 0.08
C LEU A 14 -3.07 2.54 -0.67
N ALA A 15 -4.13 2.19 0.05
CA ALA A 15 -5.39 1.81 -0.58
C ALA A 15 -5.96 2.95 -1.44
N THR A 16 -5.90 4.20 -0.95
CA THR A 16 -6.30 5.37 -1.74
C THR A 16 -5.38 5.65 -2.92
N ALA A 17 -4.08 5.38 -2.79
CA ALA A 17 -3.11 5.55 -3.88
C ALA A 17 -3.38 4.57 -5.04
N LEU A 18 -3.77 3.34 -4.72
CA LEU A 18 -4.18 2.32 -5.69
C LEU A 18 -5.46 2.74 -6.43
N THR A 19 -6.49 3.21 -5.73
CA THR A 19 -7.73 3.67 -6.37
C THR A 19 -7.51 4.95 -7.18
N ALA A 20 -6.62 5.84 -6.72
CA ALA A 20 -6.20 7.04 -7.43
C ALA A 20 -5.22 6.77 -8.59
N ARG A 21 -4.72 5.54 -8.74
CA ARG A 21 -3.79 5.13 -9.81
C ARG A 21 -2.47 5.92 -9.81
N CYS A 22 -2.07 6.42 -8.64
CA CYS A 22 -0.85 7.22 -8.48
C CYS A 22 0.35 6.32 -8.18
N LYS A 23 1.16 6.00 -9.19
CA LYS A 23 2.33 5.10 -9.06
C LYS A 23 3.33 5.57 -8.00
N TYR A 24 3.62 6.87 -7.97
CA TYR A 24 4.52 7.46 -6.96
C TYR A 24 3.96 7.32 -5.55
N CYS A 25 2.66 7.59 -5.39
CA CYS A 25 1.98 7.48 -4.09
C CYS A 25 1.98 6.02 -3.60
N ILE A 26 1.76 5.05 -4.49
CA ILE A 26 1.83 3.61 -4.16
C ILE A 26 3.21 3.28 -3.59
N GLY A 27 4.30 3.68 -4.27
CA GLY A 27 5.66 3.44 -3.78
C GLY A 27 5.96 4.11 -2.44
N MET A 28 5.63 5.41 -2.32
CA MET A 28 5.90 6.20 -1.11
C MET A 28 5.15 5.67 0.13
N HIS A 29 3.86 5.35 -0.01
CA HIS A 29 3.06 4.84 1.10
C HIS A 29 3.35 3.37 1.40
N THR A 30 3.78 2.58 0.41
CA THR A 30 4.31 1.22 0.66
C THR A 30 5.57 1.29 1.53
N GLN A 31 6.55 2.13 1.15
CA GLN A 31 7.77 2.30 1.94
C GLN A 31 7.48 2.79 3.36
N SER A 32 6.59 3.77 3.49
CA SER A 32 6.25 4.38 4.78
C SER A 32 5.48 3.40 5.67
N ALA A 33 4.57 2.59 5.10
CA ALA A 33 3.89 1.51 5.82
C ALA A 33 4.90 0.46 6.33
N LEU A 34 5.85 0.01 5.49
CA LEU A 34 6.89 -0.93 5.90
C LEU A 34 7.77 -0.37 7.03
N LYS A 35 8.17 0.91 6.93
CA LYS A 35 8.91 1.61 8.00
C LYS A 35 8.10 1.71 9.30
N ALA A 36 6.78 1.81 9.20
CA ALA A 36 5.86 1.81 10.34
C ALA A 36 5.56 0.40 10.89
N GLY A 37 6.20 -0.64 10.35
CA GLY A 37 6.05 -2.02 10.81
C GLY A 37 4.90 -2.79 10.17
N ALA A 38 4.35 -2.30 9.04
CA ALA A 38 3.41 -3.09 8.27
C ALA A 38 4.08 -4.33 7.70
N THR A 39 3.35 -5.43 7.73
CA THR A 39 3.72 -6.68 7.07
C THR A 39 3.31 -6.65 5.61
N GLU A 40 3.98 -7.44 4.78
CA GLU A 40 3.57 -7.65 3.38
C GLU A 40 2.12 -8.13 3.27
N LYS A 41 1.66 -8.95 4.22
CA LYS A 41 0.27 -9.41 4.26
C LYS A 41 -0.72 -8.26 4.45
N GLU A 42 -0.44 -7.33 5.36
CA GLU A 42 -1.28 -6.15 5.59
C GLU A 42 -1.34 -5.24 4.34
N LEU A 43 -0.24 -5.11 3.60
CA LEU A 43 -0.22 -4.34 2.34
C LEU A 43 -1.11 -4.98 1.27
N TRP A 44 -1.06 -6.30 1.11
CA TRP A 44 -1.92 -7.02 0.18
C TRP A 44 -3.39 -7.05 0.60
N GLU A 45 -3.69 -7.11 1.91
CA GLU A 45 -5.05 -6.97 2.42
C GLU A 45 -5.61 -5.57 2.10
N ALA A 46 -4.83 -4.50 2.32
CA ALA A 46 -5.22 -3.14 1.92
C ALA A 46 -5.43 -3.01 0.40
N ALA A 47 -4.57 -3.64 -0.41
CA ALA A 47 -4.70 -3.66 -1.86
C ALA A 47 -5.97 -4.40 -2.32
N THR A 48 -6.35 -5.47 -1.63
CA THR A 48 -7.57 -6.23 -1.93
C THR A 48 -8.82 -5.38 -1.67
N VAL A 49 -8.83 -4.58 -0.60
CA VAL A 49 -9.90 -3.59 -0.37
C VAL A 49 -9.92 -2.54 -1.46
N ALA A 50 -8.75 -2.05 -1.90
CA ALA A 50 -8.67 -1.09 -3.01
C ALA A 50 -9.18 -1.69 -4.34
N ILE A 51 -8.91 -2.97 -4.61
CA ILE A 51 -9.44 -3.69 -5.79
C ILE A 51 -10.95 -3.85 -5.68
N LEU A 52 -11.46 -4.24 -4.52
CA LEU A 52 -12.90 -4.38 -4.29
C LEU A 52 -13.65 -3.08 -4.62
N MET A 53 -13.10 -1.94 -4.21
CA MET A 53 -13.73 -0.63 -4.41
C MET A 53 -13.43 -0.01 -5.78
N GLY A 54 -12.22 -0.26 -6.32
CA GLY A 54 -11.73 0.36 -7.56
C GLY A 54 -11.86 -0.52 -8.81
N GLY A 55 -12.24 -1.78 -8.66
CA GLY A 55 -12.42 -2.76 -9.73
C GLY A 55 -11.15 -3.04 -10.53
N GLY A 56 -11.33 -3.42 -11.80
CA GLY A 56 -10.24 -3.67 -12.74
C GLY A 56 -9.18 -2.55 -12.84
N PRO A 57 -9.56 -1.25 -12.85
CA PRO A 57 -8.59 -0.16 -12.85
C PRO A 57 -7.65 -0.13 -11.64
N ALA A 58 -8.10 -0.53 -10.44
CA ALA A 58 -7.20 -0.63 -9.30
C ALA A 58 -6.30 -1.87 -9.40
N LEU A 59 -6.83 -2.98 -9.93
CA LEU A 59 -6.09 -4.21 -10.15
C LEU A 59 -4.88 -4.01 -11.07
N THR A 60 -4.99 -3.22 -12.13
CA THR A 60 -3.84 -2.99 -13.06
C THR A 60 -2.67 -2.28 -12.39
N HIS A 61 -2.87 -1.62 -11.25
CA HIS A 61 -1.83 -0.89 -10.52
C HIS A 61 -1.16 -1.68 -9.39
N VAL A 62 -1.63 -2.88 -9.05
CA VAL A 62 -1.00 -3.69 -7.99
C VAL A 62 0.39 -4.19 -8.35
N ALA A 63 0.74 -4.23 -9.63
CA ALA A 63 2.11 -4.50 -10.06
C ALA A 63 3.10 -3.48 -9.48
N GLU A 64 2.68 -2.22 -9.30
CA GLU A 64 3.55 -1.20 -8.69
C GLU A 64 3.68 -1.41 -7.18
N LEU A 65 2.64 -1.93 -6.51
CA LEU A 65 2.74 -2.35 -5.11
C LEU A 65 3.73 -3.51 -4.96
N SER A 66 3.62 -4.54 -5.81
CA SER A 66 4.54 -5.69 -5.78
C SER A 66 6.00 -5.25 -5.91
N LYS A 67 6.31 -4.36 -6.87
CA LYS A 67 7.65 -3.80 -7.04
C LYS A 67 8.11 -3.02 -5.81
N ALA A 68 7.24 -2.18 -5.24
CA ALA A 68 7.58 -1.39 -4.07
C ALA A 68 7.84 -2.27 -2.83
N ILE A 69 7.11 -3.38 -2.67
CA ILE A 69 7.39 -4.37 -1.62
C ILE A 69 8.78 -4.98 -1.83
N GLU A 70 9.10 -5.44 -3.04
CA GLU A 70 10.42 -6.03 -3.34
C GLU A 70 11.57 -5.04 -3.12
N GLU A 71 11.35 -3.77 -3.44
CA GLU A 71 12.37 -2.72 -3.30
C GLU A 71 12.62 -2.33 -1.83
N PHE A 72 11.56 -2.20 -1.03
CA PHE A 72 11.64 -1.62 0.31
C PHE A 72 11.58 -2.62 1.45
N LYS A 73 11.24 -3.89 1.18
CA LYS A 73 11.26 -4.93 2.21
C LYS A 73 12.71 -5.16 2.66
N PRO A 74 13.00 -5.17 3.98
CA PRO A 74 14.33 -5.48 4.47
C PRO A 74 14.78 -6.85 3.94
N LYS A 75 15.94 -6.89 3.26
CA LYS A 75 16.56 -8.15 2.89
C LYS A 75 17.06 -8.82 4.19
N ALA A 76 16.63 -10.06 4.41
CA ALA A 76 17.08 -10.89 5.52
C ALA A 76 18.59 -11.14 5.45
#